data_AF-A0A5B6YMR1-F1
#
_entry.id   AF-A0A5B6YMR1-F1
#
_cell.length_a   1.000
_cell.length_b   1.000
_cell.length_c   1.000
_cell.angle_alpha   90.00
_cell.angle_beta   90.00
_cell.angle_gamma   90.00
#
_symmetry.space_group_name_H-M   'P 1'
#
loop_
_entity.id
_entity.type
_entity.pdbx_description
1 polymer ?
#
loop_
_entity_poly.entity_id
_entity_poly.type
_entity_poly.pdbx_seq_one_letter_code
_entity_poly.pdbx_strand_id
1 'polypeptide(L)'
;MDLGFVVGFLGVLILSHAAYSTIQYRTLLKITEEEFSGPPMNVVVELILVLVFCMWAALTVPGKFLSIDLDSEENRIVSLPVNLDFMIFNHRGKAFPSAIDMKLK
;
A
#
# COMPACT_ATOMS: atom_id res chain seq x y z
N MET A 1 13.43 7.32 0.80
CA MET A 1 12.79 6.07 0.32
C MET A 1 11.69 5.74 1.31
N ASP A 2 10.50 5.42 0.83
CA ASP A 2 9.43 4.98 1.71
C ASP A 2 9.86 3.71 2.45
N LEU A 3 9.53 3.62 3.74
CA LEU A 3 9.97 2.51 4.59
C LEU A 3 9.52 1.16 4.01
N GLY A 4 8.30 1.10 3.47
CA GLY A 4 7.76 -0.08 2.79
C GLY A 4 8.62 -0.55 1.61
N PHE A 5 9.21 0.38 0.85
CA PHE A 5 10.11 0.05 -0.26
C PHE A 5 11.42 -0.57 0.21
N VAL A 6 12.00 -0.05 1.29
CA VAL A 6 13.24 -0.60 1.89
C VAL A 6 12.99 -2.00 2.42
N VAL A 7 11.88 -2.20 3.13
CA VAL A 7 11.46 -3.51 3.67
C VAL A 7 11.21 -4.50 2.53
N GLY A 8 10.55 -4.07 1.46
CA GLY A 8 10.33 -4.91 0.28
C GLY A 8 11.62 -5.36 -0.40
N PHE A 9 12.58 -4.44 -0.57
CA PHE A 9 13.89 -4.76 -1.14
C PHE A 9 14.66 -5.76 -0.28
N LEU A 10 14.68 -5.57 1.04
CA LEU A 10 15.27 -6.54 1.98
C LEU A 10 14.57 -7.90 1.89
N GLY A 11 13.24 -7.92 1.80
CA GLY A 11 12.47 -9.15 1.60
C GLY A 11 12.90 -9.93 0.35
N VAL A 12 13.14 -9.25 -0.78
CA VAL A 12 13.62 -9.87 -2.02
C VAL A 12 15.04 -10.43 -1.88
N LEU A 13 15.93 -9.72 -1.18
CA LEU A 13 17.30 -10.21 -0.93
C LEU A 13 17.30 -11.47 -0.06
N ILE A 14 16.54 -11.47 1.03
CA ILE A 14 16.42 -12.63 1.92
C ILE A 14 15.72 -13.80 1.20
N LEU A 15 14.70 -13.53 0.37
CA LEU A 15 14.08 -14.56 -0.47
C LEU A 15 15.09 -15.22 -1.43
N SER A 16 15.93 -14.39 -2.05
CA SER A 16 16.98 -14.87 -2.96
C SER A 16 18.02 -15.71 -2.21
N HIS A 17 18.37 -15.31 -0.99
CA HIS A 17 19.25 -16.07 -0.11
C HIS A 17 18.63 -17.44 0.26
N ALA A 18 17.38 -17.48 0.73
CA ALA A 18 16.67 -18.72 1.05
C ALA A 18 16.56 -19.66 -0.16
N ALA A 19 16.31 -19.12 -1.35
CA ALA A 19 16.29 -19.88 -2.60
C ALA A 19 17.65 -20.49 -2.91
N TYR A 20 18.72 -19.69 -2.80
CA TYR A 20 20.09 -20.17 -2.99
C TYR A 20 20.45 -21.28 -1.99
N SER A 21 20.17 -21.08 -0.70
CA SER A 21 20.44 -22.08 0.35
C SER A 21 19.69 -23.39 0.09
N THR A 22 18.45 -23.33 -0.40
CA THR A 22 17.67 -24.53 -0.75
C THR A 22 18.29 -25.28 -1.94
N ILE A 23 18.71 -24.55 -2.99
CA ILE A 23 19.36 -25.13 -4.16
C ILE A 23 20.69 -25.79 -3.77
N GLN A 24 21.49 -25.11 -2.95
CA GLN A 24 22.75 -25.62 -2.44
C GLN A 24 22.52 -26.89 -1.61
N TYR A 25 21.57 -26.88 -0.69
CA TYR A 25 21.21 -28.05 0.13
C TYR A 25 20.78 -29.24 -0.73
N ARG A 26 19.93 -29.02 -1.73
CA ARG A 26 19.55 -30.07 -2.69
C ARG A 26 20.72 -30.58 -3.51
N THR A 27 21.67 -29.73 -3.85
CA THR A 27 22.86 -30.12 -4.60
C THR A 27 23.78 -30.99 -3.74
N LEU A 28 23.92 -30.65 -2.46
CA LEU A 28 24.69 -31.45 -1.51
C LEU A 28 24.10 -32.85 -1.33
N LEU A 29 22.78 -32.97 -1.11
CA LEU A 29 22.09 -34.26 -0.98
C LEU A 29 22.30 -35.16 -2.22
N LYS A 30 22.30 -34.57 -3.42
CA LYS A 30 22.59 -35.31 -4.66
C LYS A 30 24.01 -35.86 -4.72
N ILE A 31 24.98 -35.14 -4.15
CA ILE A 31 26.38 -35.56 -4.12
C ILE A 31 26.61 -36.63 -3.04
N THR A 32 25.91 -36.53 -1.91
CA THR A 32 26.01 -37.51 -0.82
C THR A 32 25.12 -38.74 -1.00
N GLU A 33 24.37 -38.80 -2.10
CA GLU A 33 23.40 -39.88 -2.40
C GLU A 33 22.32 -40.04 -1.31
N GLU A 34 22.02 -38.97 -0.58
CA GLU A 34 20.99 -38.94 0.46
C GLU A 34 19.62 -38.55 -0.11
N GLU A 35 18.56 -39.16 0.41
CA GLU A 35 17.20 -38.84 -0.02
C GLU A 35 16.73 -37.49 0.54
N PHE A 36 16.04 -36.70 -0.30
CA PHE A 36 15.47 -35.42 0.12
C PHE A 36 14.21 -35.65 0.96
N SER A 37 14.31 -35.52 2.28
CA SER A 37 13.13 -35.57 3.18
C SER A 37 12.40 -34.22 3.30
N GLY A 38 13.09 -33.11 3.06
CA GLY A 38 12.53 -31.76 3.18
C GLY A 38 13.59 -30.68 3.30
N PRO A 39 13.24 -29.38 3.19
CA PRO A 39 14.18 -28.30 3.40
C PRO A 39 14.56 -28.19 4.89
N PRO A 40 15.76 -27.69 5.22
CA PRO A 40 16.17 -27.56 6.61
C PRO A 40 15.35 -26.46 7.33
N MET A 41 15.10 -26.65 8.63
CA MET A 41 14.18 -25.79 9.40
C MET A 41 14.56 -24.31 9.42
N ASN A 42 15.85 -23.98 9.32
CA ASN A 42 16.32 -22.60 9.23
C ASN A 42 15.77 -21.88 7.99
N VAL A 43 15.79 -22.53 6.83
CA VAL A 43 15.26 -21.99 5.57
C VAL A 43 13.74 -21.84 5.65
N VAL A 44 13.05 -22.76 6.32
CA VAL A 44 11.60 -22.66 6.53
C VAL A 44 11.25 -21.41 7.35
N VAL A 45 11.99 -21.16 8.44
CA VAL A 45 11.81 -19.95 9.26
C VAL A 45 12.15 -18.68 8.46
N GLU A 46 13.22 -18.71 7.68
CA GLU A 46 13.60 -17.60 6.79
C GLU A 46 12.50 -17.27 5.78
N LEU A 47 11.90 -18.29 5.15
CA LEU A 47 10.78 -18.11 4.22
C LEU A 47 9.52 -17.54 4.89
N ILE A 48 9.22 -17.94 6.13
CA ILE A 48 8.09 -17.37 6.88
C ILE A 48 8.34 -15.89 7.17
N LEU A 49 9.56 -15.52 7.59
CA LEU A 49 9.92 -14.12 7.82
C LEU A 49 9.84 -13.29 6.53
N VAL A 50 10.35 -13.83 5.42
CA VAL A 50 10.24 -13.22 4.09
C VAL A 50 8.79 -12.98 3.70
N LEU A 51 7.91 -13.96 3.92
CA LEU A 51 6.48 -13.83 3.61
C LEU A 51 5.87 -12.63 4.35
N VAL A 52 6.16 -12.49 5.64
CA VAL A 52 5.67 -11.38 6.46
C VAL A 52 6.20 -10.04 5.95
N PHE A 53 7.50 -9.94 5.63
CA PHE A 53 8.09 -8.71 5.10
C PHE A 53 7.53 -8.33 3.73
N CYS A 54 7.37 -9.30 2.83
CA CYS A 54 6.79 -9.07 1.51
C CYS A 54 5.32 -8.65 1.60
N MET A 55 4.52 -9.28 2.48
CA MET A 55 3.14 -8.86 2.71
C MET A 55 3.07 -7.44 3.28
N TRP A 56 3.91 -7.13 4.25
CA TRP A 56 3.98 -5.78 4.83
C TRP A 56 4.35 -4.73 3.78
N ALA A 57 5.37 -4.99 2.97
CA ALA A 57 5.76 -4.11 1.87
C ALA A 57 4.62 -3.97 0.84
N ALA A 58 3.97 -5.07 0.46
CA ALA A 58 2.87 -5.06 -0.51
C ALA A 58 1.65 -4.26 -0.03
N LEU A 59 1.44 -4.11 1.28
CA LEU A 59 0.36 -3.29 1.84
C LEU A 59 0.74 -1.82 2.03
N THR A 60 2.04 -1.52 2.17
CA THR A 60 2.53 -0.17 2.49
C THR A 60 3.10 0.58 1.29
N VAL A 61 3.54 -0.14 0.26
CA VAL A 61 4.07 0.44 -0.99
C VAL A 61 2.97 1.02 -1.88
N PRO A 62 1.80 0.37 -2.07
CA PRO A 62 0.68 1.04 -2.71
C PRO A 62 0.30 2.26 -1.88
N GLY A 63 0.14 3.40 -2.55
CA GLY A 63 -0.12 4.67 -1.88
C GLY A 63 -1.43 4.69 -1.10
N LYS A 64 -1.75 5.85 -0.53
CA LYS A 64 -2.97 6.04 0.24
C LYS A 64 -4.21 5.90 -0.64
N PHE A 65 -5.29 5.39 -0.06
CA PHE A 65 -6.60 5.46 -0.68
C PHE A 65 -7.01 6.91 -0.89
N LEU A 66 -7.57 7.21 -2.05
CA LEU A 66 -8.18 8.50 -2.35
C LEU A 66 -9.61 8.51 -1.80
N SER A 67 -10.04 9.67 -1.32
CA SER A 67 -11.43 9.87 -0.93
C SER A 67 -12.37 9.70 -2.13
N ILE A 68 -13.57 9.19 -1.90
CA ILE A 68 -14.63 9.09 -2.92
C ILE A 68 -15.58 10.29 -2.84
N ASP A 69 -15.62 10.96 -1.68
CA ASP A 69 -16.43 12.14 -1.47
C ASP A 69 -15.98 13.27 -2.41
N LEU A 70 -16.93 13.83 -3.16
CA LEU A 70 -16.68 14.85 -4.18
C LEU A 70 -16.36 16.21 -3.55
N ASP A 71 -16.86 16.47 -2.35
CA ASP A 71 -16.60 17.71 -1.61
C ASP A 71 -15.42 17.56 -0.63
N SER A 72 -14.68 16.44 -0.72
CA SER A 72 -13.44 16.29 0.03
C SER A 72 -12.40 17.30 -0.46
N GLU A 73 -11.58 17.79 0.46
CA GLU A 73 -10.52 18.74 0.14
C GLU A 73 -9.54 18.21 -0.92
N GLU A 74 -9.34 16.90 -1.02
CA GLU A 74 -8.49 16.26 -2.04
C GLU A 74 -9.14 16.23 -3.43
N ASN A 75 -10.47 16.09 -3.51
CA ASN A 75 -11.20 15.93 -4.77
C ASN A 75 -11.89 17.21 -5.25
N ARG A 76 -11.78 18.30 -4.51
CA ARG A 76 -12.44 19.57 -4.83
C ARG A 76 -11.84 20.18 -6.10
N ILE A 77 -12.31 19.72 -7.25
CA ILE A 77 -11.97 20.19 -8.61
C ILE A 77 -12.26 21.69 -8.78
N VAL A 78 -13.15 22.24 -7.93
CA VAL A 78 -13.67 23.59 -8.03
C VAL A 78 -13.26 24.40 -6.80
N SER A 79 -11.97 24.63 -6.63
CA SER A 79 -11.49 25.92 -6.14
C SER A 79 -11.30 26.86 -7.35
N LEU A 80 -12.31 26.97 -8.22
CA LEU A 80 -12.30 28.06 -9.18
C LEU A 80 -12.32 29.35 -8.35
N PRO A 81 -11.42 30.32 -8.59
CA PRO A 81 -11.54 31.61 -7.95
C PRO A 81 -12.95 32.11 -8.23
N VAL A 82 -13.70 32.39 -7.17
CA VAL A 82 -15.01 33.03 -7.33
C VAL A 82 -14.72 34.30 -8.11
N ASN A 83 -15.19 34.37 -9.35
CA ASN A 83 -15.15 35.59 -10.14
C ASN A 83 -16.17 36.54 -9.50
N LEU A 84 -15.78 37.14 -8.37
CA LEU A 84 -16.60 38.00 -7.54
C LEU A 84 -17.15 39.18 -8.36
N ASP A 85 -16.38 39.65 -9.33
CA ASP A 85 -16.74 40.71 -10.27
C ASP A 85 -17.93 40.35 -11.18
N PHE A 86 -18.23 39.06 -11.37
CA PHE A 86 -19.32 38.56 -12.21
C PHE A 86 -20.37 37.76 -11.42
N MET A 87 -20.46 37.97 -10.10
CA MET A 87 -21.40 37.26 -9.24
C MET A 87 -22.86 37.65 -9.55
N ILE A 88 -23.71 36.66 -9.85
CA ILE A 88 -25.15 36.85 -10.10
C ILE A 88 -25.95 36.22 -8.96
N PHE A 89 -26.86 36.99 -8.35
CA PHE A 89 -27.68 36.53 -7.22
C PHE A 89 -28.99 35.83 -7.64
N ASN A 90 -29.33 35.85 -8.93
CA ASN A 90 -30.50 35.15 -9.46
C ASN A 90 -30.17 33.67 -9.78
N HIS A 91 -30.01 32.86 -8.75
CA HIS A 91 -29.72 31.43 -8.86
C HIS A 91 -30.67 30.58 -8.01
N ARG A 92 -30.74 29.27 -8.28
CA ARG A 92 -31.56 28.30 -7.53
C ARG A 92 -31.20 28.21 -6.04
N GLY A 93 -29.97 28.60 -5.66
CA GLY A 93 -29.55 28.71 -4.26
C GLY A 93 -30.45 29.60 -3.39
N LYS A 94 -31.17 30.56 -3.99
CA LYS A 94 -32.12 31.45 -3.28
C LYS A 94 -33.31 30.70 -2.67
N ALA A 95 -33.65 29.53 -3.21
CA ALA A 95 -34.75 28.71 -2.72
C ALA A 95 -34.36 27.85 -1.50
N PHE A 96 -33.06 27.75 -1.18
CA PHE A 96 -32.58 26.99 -0.05
C PHE A 96 -32.40 27.91 1.18
N PRO A 97 -32.68 27.42 2.40
CA PRO A 97 -32.41 28.18 3.61
C PRO A 97 -30.90 28.46 3.73
N SER A 98 -30.54 29.64 4.20
CA SER A 98 -29.13 30.01 4.39
C SER A 98 -28.48 29.02 5.36
N ALA A 99 -27.27 28.54 5.04
CA ALA A 99 -26.54 27.53 5.82
C ALA A 99 -26.40 27.84 7.33
N ILE A 100 -26.56 29.11 7.73
CA ILE A 100 -26.61 29.57 9.12
C ILE A 100 -27.74 28.87 9.91
N ASP A 101 -28.86 28.55 9.25
CA ASP A 101 -30.06 27.98 9.88
C ASP A 101 -29.98 26.45 10.04
N MET A 102 -29.07 25.77 9.32
CA MET A 102 -28.91 24.31 9.38
C MET A 102 -28.02 23.81 10.52
N LYS A 103 -27.20 24.69 11.13
CA LYS A 103 -26.32 24.34 12.28
C LYS A 103 -27.01 24.48 13.65
N LEU A 104 -28.25 24.96 13.68
CA LEU A 104 -28.99 25.36 14.90
C LEU A 104 -29.98 24.31 15.41
N LYS A 105 -29.91 23.06 14.93
CA LYS A 105 -30.78 21.97 15.38
C LYS A 105 -30.01 20.70 15.72
#